data_AF-A0A1E5RPA1-F1
#
_entry.id   AF-A0A1E5RPA1-F1
#
_cell.length_a   1.000
_cell.length_b   1.000
_cell.length_c   1.000
_cell.angle_alpha   90.00
_cell.angle_beta   90.00
_cell.angle_gamma   90.00
#
_symmetry.space_group_name_H-M   'P 1'
#
loop_
_entity.id
_entity.type
_entity.pdbx_description
1 polymer ?
#
loop_
_entity_poly.entity_id
_entity_poly.type
_entity_poly.pdbx_seq_one_letter_code
_entity_poly.pdbx_strand_id
1 'polypeptide(L)'
;MSTSRYTENFSKKLVSDLLDSVLPGVSNLSNVKSKNSSSRSKTRRSQNSTQLINENLKKRVLVDDFNPHSIIKKSKLRERKLIKSKQKSDQWYKTQAKINLLKEHYEKNNLTEQEQQLLKQRIDKQVSLLKTWELDEEMQEELADLQDDILHLTEANKHDSKRRRLHKKSKTFKSSNSRNKAHSKNTSVDSRYAGLTPGLAPVGLDDEEESSDEGY
;
A
#
# COMPACT_ATOMS: atom_id res chain seq x y z
N MET A 1 5.14 38.05 -40.12
CA MET A 1 4.44 39.28 -39.70
C MET A 1 4.03 39.34 -38.20
N SER A 2 4.43 38.40 -37.33
CA SER A 2 4.00 38.36 -35.92
C SER A 2 4.85 39.20 -34.95
N THR A 3 6.12 39.44 -35.28
CA THR A 3 7.07 40.17 -34.41
C THR A 3 6.76 41.66 -34.26
N SER A 4 6.22 42.30 -35.30
CA SER A 4 5.84 43.73 -35.29
C SER A 4 4.71 44.03 -34.29
N ARG A 5 3.69 43.16 -34.23
CA ARG A 5 2.59 43.33 -33.26
C ARG A 5 3.05 43.08 -31.83
N TYR A 6 4.03 42.19 -31.63
CA TYR A 6 4.59 41.92 -30.31
C TYR A 6 5.38 43.12 -29.78
N THR A 7 6.23 43.73 -30.61
CA THR A 7 6.99 44.93 -30.23
C THR A 7 6.07 46.13 -30.03
N GLU A 8 5.02 46.27 -30.84
CA GLU A 8 4.02 47.33 -30.66
C GLU A 8 3.25 47.18 -29.34
N ASN A 9 2.83 45.96 -28.99
CA ASN A 9 2.15 45.68 -27.73
C ASN A 9 3.07 45.85 -26.51
N PHE A 10 4.35 45.51 -26.65
CA PHE A 10 5.35 45.71 -25.61
C PHE A 10 5.60 47.21 -25.37
N SER A 11 5.74 48.00 -26.44
CA SER A 11 5.89 49.45 -26.35
C SER A 11 4.66 50.13 -25.75
N LYS A 12 3.45 49.73 -26.12
CA LYS A 12 2.20 50.23 -25.51
C LYS A 12 2.15 49.96 -24.01
N LYS A 13 2.61 48.79 -23.58
CA LYS A 13 2.68 48.43 -22.15
C LYS A 13 3.71 49.27 -21.40
N LEU A 14 4.91 49.44 -21.96
CA LEU A 14 5.95 50.28 -21.35
C LEU A 14 5.52 51.74 -21.23
N VAL A 15 4.84 52.28 -22.24
CA VAL A 15 4.30 53.64 -22.20
C VAL A 15 3.19 53.76 -21.14
N SER A 16 2.32 52.76 -21.02
CA SER A 16 1.30 52.73 -19.95
C SER A 16 1.94 52.70 -18.56
N ASP A 17 2.95 51.85 -18.35
CA ASP A 17 3.66 51.75 -17.07
C ASP A 17 4.42 53.05 -16.73
N LEU A 18 4.97 53.73 -17.75
CA LEU A 18 5.64 55.02 -17.60
C LEU A 18 4.64 56.14 -17.25
N LEU A 19 3.49 56.19 -17.93
CA LEU A 19 2.43 57.17 -17.65
C LEU A 19 1.85 56.99 -16.24
N ASP A 20 1.71 55.76 -15.77
CA ASP A 20 1.32 55.45 -14.38
C ASP A 20 2.36 55.91 -13.36
N SER A 21 3.64 55.89 -13.71
CA SER A 21 4.73 56.34 -12.83
C SER A 21 4.91 57.87 -12.79
N VAL A 22 4.52 58.57 -13.86
CA VAL A 22 4.73 60.03 -14.02
C VAL A 22 3.50 60.82 -13.58
N LEU A 23 2.30 60.28 -13.74
CA LEU A 23 1.05 60.93 -13.34
C LEU A 23 0.47 60.22 -12.10
N PRO A 24 0.69 60.74 -10.88
CA PRO A 24 0.08 60.16 -9.69
C PRO A 24 -1.45 60.29 -9.78
N GLY A 25 -2.14 59.16 -9.97
CA GLY A 25 -3.61 59.08 -9.93
C GLY A 25 -4.29 58.47 -11.16
N VAL A 26 -3.56 58.10 -12.22
CA VAL A 26 -4.15 57.56 -13.47
C VAL A 26 -4.03 56.04 -13.60
N SER A 27 -4.17 55.27 -12.51
CA SER A 27 -4.26 53.81 -12.65
C SER A 27 -5.49 53.46 -13.49
N ASN A 28 -5.27 52.92 -14.69
CA ASN A 28 -6.36 52.46 -15.55
C ASN A 28 -7.23 51.45 -14.80
N LEU A 29 -8.48 51.87 -14.57
CA LEU A 29 -9.58 51.11 -14.00
C LEU A 29 -10.01 50.02 -15.00
N SER A 30 -9.23 48.96 -15.14
CA SER A 30 -9.62 47.80 -15.95
C SER A 30 -9.20 46.48 -15.31
N ASN A 31 -9.64 46.27 -14.07
CA ASN A 31 -10.50 45.15 -13.71
C ASN A 31 -10.53 44.90 -12.18
N VAL A 32 -11.69 45.23 -11.61
CA VAL A 32 -12.44 44.40 -10.65
C VAL A 32 -11.83 44.14 -9.26
N LYS A 33 -12.38 44.92 -8.31
CA LYS A 33 -12.94 44.48 -7.02
C LYS A 33 -12.07 43.57 -6.15
N SER A 34 -11.35 44.20 -5.21
CA SER A 34 -11.37 43.73 -3.82
C SER A 34 -11.84 44.88 -2.94
N LYS A 35 -13.08 44.76 -2.47
CA LYS A 35 -13.65 45.60 -1.42
C LYS A 35 -12.91 45.30 -0.11
N ASN A 36 -12.80 46.33 0.73
CA ASN A 36 -12.41 46.29 2.15
C ASN A 36 -10.90 46.36 2.45
N SER A 37 -10.40 47.60 2.55
CA SER A 37 -9.93 48.10 3.84
C SER A 37 -9.75 49.62 3.76
N SER A 38 -10.80 50.31 4.18
CA SER A 38 -10.71 51.68 4.64
C SER A 38 -9.77 51.74 5.83
N SER A 39 -8.50 52.09 5.62
CA SER A 39 -7.69 52.67 6.68
C SER A 39 -7.12 54.01 6.19
N ARG A 40 -7.84 55.07 6.57
CA ARG A 40 -7.31 56.40 6.91
C ARG A 40 -5.93 56.71 6.34
N SER A 41 -5.87 57.19 5.10
CA SER A 41 -4.77 58.04 4.67
C SER A 41 -4.90 59.37 5.40
N LYS A 42 -4.30 59.46 6.59
CA LYS A 42 -3.98 60.75 7.22
C LYS A 42 -3.24 61.57 6.18
N THR A 43 -3.75 62.78 5.93
CA THR A 43 -3.14 63.84 5.14
C THR A 43 -1.65 63.93 5.48
N ARG A 44 -0.81 63.42 4.58
CA ARG A 44 0.65 63.60 4.67
C ARG A 44 0.90 65.07 4.36
N ARG A 45 1.06 65.89 5.40
CA ARG A 45 1.65 67.23 5.29
C ARG A 45 2.89 67.09 4.41
N SER A 46 3.03 67.98 3.42
CA SER A 46 4.15 68.05 2.48
C SER A 46 5.45 67.73 3.22
N GLN A 47 5.89 66.48 3.10
CA GLN A 47 7.15 66.03 3.69
C GLN A 47 8.22 66.74 2.89
N ASN A 48 9.08 67.49 3.56
CA ASN A 48 10.17 68.19 2.91
C ASN A 48 10.97 67.18 2.09
N SER A 49 11.42 67.54 0.88
CA SER A 49 12.06 66.59 -0.06
C SER A 49 13.19 65.79 0.59
N THR A 50 13.90 66.40 1.52
CA THR A 50 14.96 65.81 2.34
C THR A 50 14.48 64.71 3.30
N GLN A 51 13.27 64.81 3.87
CA GLN A 51 12.68 63.76 4.71
C GLN A 51 12.29 62.54 3.86
N LEU A 52 11.73 62.76 2.67
CA LEU A 52 11.45 61.69 1.71
C LEU A 52 12.72 61.00 1.21
N ILE A 53 13.77 61.77 0.95
CA ILE A 53 15.09 61.25 0.56
C ILE A 53 15.66 60.37 1.68
N ASN A 54 15.63 60.83 2.94
CA ASN A 54 16.09 60.04 4.07
C ASN A 54 15.28 58.75 4.30
N GLU A 55 13.96 58.80 4.14
CA GLU A 55 13.13 57.59 4.21
C GLU A 55 13.43 56.62 3.07
N ASN A 56 13.62 57.12 1.85
CA ASN A 56 13.94 56.29 0.69
C ASN A 56 15.35 55.70 0.77
N LEU A 57 16.32 56.44 1.31
CA LEU A 57 17.67 55.92 1.58
C LEU A 57 17.63 54.80 2.63
N LYS A 58 16.87 54.98 3.72
CA LYS A 58 16.65 53.91 4.72
C LYS A 58 16.00 52.67 4.12
N LYS A 59 14.98 52.85 3.26
CA LYS A 59 14.35 51.73 2.55
C LYS A 59 15.30 51.06 1.56
N ARG A 60 16.21 51.81 0.94
CA ARG A 60 17.21 51.27 0.00
C ARG A 60 18.24 50.40 0.70
N VAL A 61 18.73 50.80 1.87
CA VAL A 61 19.61 49.95 2.69
C VAL A 61 18.93 48.61 3.02
N LEU A 62 17.64 48.62 3.36
CA LEU A 62 16.87 47.38 3.58
C LEU A 62 16.67 46.53 2.31
N VAL A 63 16.67 47.16 1.13
CA VAL A 63 16.62 46.46 -0.18
C VAL A 63 18.00 45.94 -0.58
N ASP A 64 19.07 46.60 -0.17
CA ASP A 64 20.45 46.14 -0.40
C ASP A 64 20.79 44.94 0.51
N ASP A 65 20.25 44.91 1.73
CA ASP A 65 20.31 43.75 2.66
C ASP A 65 19.39 42.58 2.24
N PHE A 66 18.50 42.82 1.28
CA PHE A 66 17.59 41.80 0.77
C PHE A 66 18.36 40.82 -0.09
N ASN A 67 18.29 39.52 0.21
CA ASN A 67 19.04 38.51 -0.52
C ASN A 67 18.33 38.12 -1.85
N PRO A 68 18.76 38.65 -3.02
CA PRO A 68 18.10 38.36 -4.30
C PRO A 68 18.28 36.89 -4.72
N HIS A 69 19.38 36.25 -4.30
CA HIS A 69 19.65 34.85 -4.63
C HIS A 69 18.61 33.91 -4.04
N SER A 70 18.08 34.20 -2.84
CA SER A 70 17.04 33.39 -2.21
C SER A 70 15.74 33.38 -3.02
N ILE A 71 15.37 34.51 -3.63
CA ILE A 71 14.19 34.65 -4.48
C ILE A 71 14.39 33.96 -5.81
N ILE A 72 15.55 34.16 -6.44
CA ILE A 72 15.91 33.50 -7.69
C ILE A 72 15.95 31.98 -7.49
N LYS A 73 16.45 31.50 -6.35
CA LYS A 73 16.42 30.08 -6.00
C LYS A 73 14.98 29.58 -5.84
N LYS A 74 14.11 30.33 -5.16
CA LYS A 74 12.69 29.99 -5.00
C LYS A 74 11.94 30.02 -6.33
N SER A 75 12.20 30.97 -7.23
CA SER A 75 11.58 31.01 -8.57
C SER A 75 12.01 29.81 -9.42
N LYS A 76 13.32 29.54 -9.51
CA LYS A 76 13.86 28.36 -10.21
C LYS A 76 13.29 27.05 -9.65
N LEU A 77 13.12 26.96 -8.33
CA LEU A 77 12.51 25.77 -7.72
C LEU A 77 11.04 25.61 -8.13
N ARG A 78 10.27 26.72 -8.17
CA ARG A 78 8.87 26.69 -8.64
C ARG A 78 8.78 26.28 -10.10
N GLU A 79 9.64 26.83 -10.96
CA GLU A 79 9.71 26.45 -12.38
C GLU A 79 10.05 24.96 -12.55
N ARG A 80 11.06 24.46 -11.83
CA ARG A 80 11.42 23.03 -11.85
C ARG A 80 10.26 22.15 -11.40
N LYS A 81 9.52 22.54 -10.36
CA LYS A 81 8.33 21.79 -9.91
C LYS A 81 7.24 21.78 -10.99
N LEU A 82 7.00 22.92 -11.64
CA LEU A 82 6.03 23.03 -12.74
C LEU A 82 6.40 22.12 -13.91
N ILE A 83 7.67 22.15 -14.33
CA ILE A 83 8.19 21.30 -15.41
C ILE A 83 8.04 19.82 -15.05
N LYS A 84 8.43 19.42 -13.83
CA LYS A 84 8.27 18.03 -13.36
C LYS A 84 6.81 17.60 -13.31
N SER A 85 5.91 18.49 -12.87
CA SER A 85 4.46 18.21 -12.87
C SER A 85 3.94 17.96 -14.28
N LYS A 86 4.34 18.81 -15.24
CA LYS A 86 3.97 18.66 -16.65
C LYS A 86 4.55 17.37 -17.24
N GLN A 87 5.81 17.05 -16.96
CA GLN A 87 6.41 15.80 -17.40
C GLN A 87 5.67 14.57 -16.84
N LYS A 88 5.25 14.62 -15.57
CA LYS A 88 4.45 13.55 -14.95
C LYS A 88 3.07 13.42 -15.60
N SER A 89 2.38 14.52 -15.89
CA SER A 89 1.10 14.46 -16.61
C SER A 89 1.29 13.92 -18.03
N ASP A 90 2.31 14.38 -18.75
CA ASP A 90 2.60 13.92 -20.13
C ASP A 90 2.95 12.43 -20.15
N GLN A 91 3.72 11.95 -19.17
CA GLN A 91 3.99 10.52 -18.98
C GLN A 91 2.71 9.74 -18.70
N TRP A 92 1.83 10.26 -17.84
CA TRP A 92 0.54 9.64 -17.55
C TRP A 92 -0.30 9.52 -18.82
N TYR A 93 -0.46 10.59 -19.61
CA TYR A 93 -1.18 10.55 -20.88
C TYR A 93 -0.58 9.53 -21.86
N LYS A 94 0.76 9.48 -21.99
CA LYS A 94 1.44 8.48 -22.82
C LYS A 94 1.14 7.05 -22.35
N THR A 95 1.16 6.79 -21.04
CA THR A 95 0.83 5.46 -20.51
C THR A 95 -0.63 5.09 -20.76
N GLN A 96 -1.57 6.03 -20.60
CA GLN A 96 -2.98 5.79 -20.89
C GLN A 96 -3.22 5.51 -22.37
N ALA A 97 -2.60 6.29 -23.27
CA ALA A 97 -2.67 6.05 -24.70
C ALA A 97 -2.14 4.66 -25.08
N LYS A 98 -1.00 4.23 -24.51
CA LYS A 98 -0.46 2.88 -24.70
C LYS A 98 -1.43 1.79 -24.22
N ILE A 99 -2.11 2.00 -23.09
CA ILE A 99 -3.09 1.04 -22.55
C ILE A 99 -4.31 0.94 -23.46
N ASN A 100 -4.82 2.08 -23.94
CA ASN A 100 -5.97 2.09 -24.84
C ASN A 100 -5.63 1.39 -26.16
N LEU A 101 -4.47 1.68 -26.72
CA LEU A 101 -3.96 1.01 -27.91
C LEU A 101 -3.84 -0.51 -27.66
N LEU A 102 -3.24 -0.92 -26.54
CA LEU A 102 -3.13 -2.33 -26.16
C LEU A 102 -4.50 -3.03 -26.09
N LYS A 103 -5.51 -2.36 -25.53
CA LYS A 103 -6.88 -2.89 -25.46
C LYS A 103 -7.48 -3.07 -26.86
N GLU A 104 -7.35 -2.07 -27.73
CA GLU A 104 -7.84 -2.17 -29.11
C GLU A 104 -7.16 -3.30 -29.88
N HIS A 105 -5.83 -3.46 -29.74
CA HIS A 105 -5.08 -4.54 -30.39
C HIS A 105 -5.45 -5.92 -29.83
N TYR A 106 -5.70 -6.00 -28.53
CA TYR A 106 -6.19 -7.22 -27.88
C TYR A 106 -7.59 -7.61 -28.39
N GLU A 107 -8.53 -6.66 -28.45
CA GLU A 107 -9.89 -6.89 -28.98
C GLU A 107 -9.88 -7.33 -30.45
N LYS A 108 -8.96 -6.77 -31.25
CA LYS A 108 -8.79 -7.11 -32.67
C LYS A 108 -7.93 -8.36 -32.89
N ASN A 109 -7.45 -9.02 -31.82
CA ASN A 109 -6.49 -10.14 -31.86
C ASN A 109 -5.22 -9.87 -32.67
N ASN A 110 -4.81 -8.61 -32.80
CA ASN A 110 -3.63 -8.18 -33.55
C ASN A 110 -2.57 -7.61 -32.60
N LEU A 111 -2.09 -8.46 -31.69
CA LEU A 111 -1.17 -8.08 -30.63
C LEU A 111 0.28 -8.31 -31.04
N THR A 112 1.09 -7.26 -31.05
CA THR A 112 2.51 -7.31 -31.40
C THR A 112 3.30 -8.08 -30.33
N GLU A 113 4.42 -8.72 -30.67
CA GLU A 113 5.27 -9.44 -29.71
C GLU A 113 5.68 -8.56 -28.51
N GLN A 114 6.05 -7.31 -28.77
CA GLN A 114 6.39 -6.34 -27.71
C GLN A 114 5.22 -6.04 -26.78
N GLU A 115 4.01 -6.00 -27.33
CA GLU A 115 2.77 -5.74 -26.58
C GLU A 115 2.35 -6.97 -25.77
N GLN A 116 2.57 -8.18 -26.31
CA GLN A 116 2.40 -9.44 -25.58
C GLN A 116 3.33 -9.52 -24.37
N GLN A 117 4.61 -9.19 -24.54
CA GLN A 117 5.57 -9.16 -23.44
C GLN A 117 5.17 -8.11 -22.38
N LEU A 118 4.75 -6.93 -22.81
CA LEU A 118 4.27 -5.88 -21.90
C LEU A 118 3.01 -6.30 -21.15
N LEU A 119 2.08 -6.97 -21.82
CA LEU A 119 0.86 -7.51 -21.22
C LEU A 119 1.21 -8.59 -20.20
N LYS A 120 2.08 -9.54 -20.55
CA LYS A 120 2.56 -10.59 -19.64
C LYS A 120 3.20 -10.00 -18.39
N GLN A 121 4.15 -9.07 -18.54
CA GLN A 121 4.78 -8.39 -17.40
C GLN A 121 3.76 -7.68 -16.50
N ARG A 122 2.70 -7.12 -17.09
CA ARG A 122 1.64 -6.48 -16.33
C ARG A 122 0.77 -7.50 -15.59
N ILE A 123 0.42 -8.60 -16.24
CA ILE A 123 -0.31 -9.71 -15.62
C ILE A 123 0.51 -10.26 -14.46
N ASP A 124 1.79 -10.56 -14.66
CA ASP A 124 2.68 -11.09 -13.62
C ASP A 124 2.73 -10.17 -12.38
N LYS A 125 2.81 -8.85 -12.60
CA LYS A 125 2.75 -7.86 -11.51
C LYS A 125 1.41 -7.83 -10.78
N GLN A 126 0.30 -7.94 -11.50
CA GLN A 126 -1.02 -7.96 -10.89
C GLN A 126 -1.28 -9.28 -10.16
N VAL A 127 -0.86 -10.41 -10.73
CA VAL A 127 -0.92 -11.73 -10.09
C VAL A 127 -0.07 -11.72 -8.81
N SER A 128 1.14 -11.17 -8.85
CA SER A 128 1.96 -11.00 -7.65
C SER A 128 1.26 -10.12 -6.60
N LEU A 129 0.66 -9.00 -6.99
CA LEU A 129 -0.09 -8.14 -6.07
C LEU A 129 -1.31 -8.85 -5.47
N LEU A 130 -2.06 -9.60 -6.27
CA LEU A 130 -3.22 -10.37 -5.80
C LEU A 130 -2.80 -11.50 -4.86
N LYS A 131 -1.70 -12.19 -5.18
CA LYS A 131 -1.12 -13.22 -4.31
C LYS A 131 -0.65 -12.68 -2.98
N THR A 132 -0.20 -11.43 -2.88
CA THR A 132 0.14 -10.83 -1.57
C THR A 132 -1.06 -10.61 -0.65
N TRP A 133 -2.29 -10.71 -1.17
CA TRP A 133 -3.51 -10.69 -0.35
C TRP A 133 -4.03 -12.10 -0.04
N GLU A 134 -3.49 -13.12 -0.71
CA GLU A 134 -3.74 -14.51 -0.39
C GLU A 134 -3.00 -14.86 0.92
N LEU A 135 -3.53 -15.82 1.68
CA LEU A 135 -2.81 -16.29 2.87
C LEU A 135 -1.50 -16.94 2.43
N ASP A 136 -0.47 -16.82 3.27
CA ASP A 136 0.76 -17.57 3.07
C ASP A 136 0.44 -19.07 3.07
N GLU A 137 1.15 -19.84 2.23
CA GLU A 137 0.88 -21.27 2.00
C GLU A 137 0.84 -22.08 3.31
N GLU A 138 1.71 -21.74 4.26
CA GLU A 138 1.75 -22.34 5.60
C GLU A 138 0.49 -22.04 6.44
N MET A 139 0.04 -20.79 6.44
CA MET A 139 -1.21 -20.42 7.11
C MET A 139 -2.44 -21.00 6.41
N GLN A 140 -2.37 -21.19 5.09
CA GLN A 140 -3.45 -21.79 4.32
C GLN A 140 -3.59 -23.29 4.64
N GLU A 141 -2.48 -23.99 4.86
CA GLU A 141 -2.46 -25.38 5.34
C GLU A 141 -3.05 -25.49 6.76
N GLU A 142 -2.58 -24.67 7.71
CA GLU A 142 -3.12 -24.66 9.07
C GLU A 142 -4.62 -24.29 9.10
N LEU A 143 -5.04 -23.33 8.28
CA LEU A 143 -6.46 -22.96 8.15
C LEU A 143 -7.28 -24.10 7.54
N ALA A 144 -6.73 -24.82 6.55
CA ALA A 144 -7.40 -25.96 5.93
C ALA A 144 -7.59 -27.10 6.92
N ASP A 145 -6.57 -27.41 7.72
CA ASP A 145 -6.65 -28.42 8.78
C ASP A 145 -7.67 -28.02 9.86
N LEU A 146 -7.63 -26.76 10.31
CA LEU A 146 -8.60 -26.25 11.27
C LEU A 146 -10.03 -26.28 10.71
N GLN A 147 -10.19 -25.96 9.43
CA GLN A 147 -11.47 -26.02 8.74
C GLN A 147 -11.99 -27.46 8.65
N ASP A 148 -11.11 -28.42 8.35
CA ASP A 148 -11.47 -29.84 8.31
C ASP A 148 -11.86 -30.35 9.71
N ASP A 149 -11.12 -29.95 10.75
CA ASP A 149 -11.45 -30.24 12.14
C ASP A 149 -12.82 -29.68 12.54
N ILE A 150 -13.11 -28.42 12.19
CA ILE A 150 -14.41 -27.80 12.44
C ILE A 150 -15.52 -28.51 11.67
N LEU A 151 -15.32 -28.83 10.40
CA LEU A 151 -16.28 -29.61 9.60
C LEU A 151 -16.54 -30.97 10.25
N HIS A 152 -15.47 -31.65 10.67
CA HIS A 152 -15.53 -32.91 11.38
C HIS A 152 -16.25 -32.85 12.74
N LEU A 153 -16.20 -31.71 13.43
CA LEU A 153 -16.92 -31.45 14.67
C LEU A 153 -18.40 -31.09 14.43
N THR A 154 -18.68 -30.32 13.38
CA THR A 154 -20.00 -29.75 13.08
C THR A 154 -20.88 -30.67 12.25
N GLU A 155 -20.30 -31.59 11.48
CA GLU A 155 -21.04 -32.63 10.78
C GLU A 155 -21.68 -33.61 11.80
N ALA A 156 -22.97 -33.38 12.08
CA ALA A 156 -23.82 -34.27 12.87
C ALA A 156 -23.81 -35.74 12.37
N ASN A 157 -23.32 -35.99 11.16
CA ASN A 157 -23.15 -37.30 10.55
C ASN A 157 -22.12 -38.21 11.27
N LYS A 158 -21.17 -37.67 12.06
CA LYS A 158 -20.30 -38.51 12.91
C LYS A 158 -21.06 -39.13 14.09
N HIS A 159 -22.03 -38.40 14.66
CA HIS A 159 -22.93 -38.96 15.67
C HIS A 159 -23.85 -40.01 15.04
N ASP A 160 -24.35 -39.78 13.83
CA ASP A 160 -25.22 -40.74 13.15
C ASP A 160 -24.49 -41.99 12.67
N SER A 161 -23.24 -41.89 12.21
CA SER A 161 -22.40 -43.04 11.86
C SER A 161 -21.96 -43.83 13.10
N LYS A 162 -21.59 -43.16 14.21
CA LYS A 162 -21.37 -43.82 15.51
C LYS A 162 -22.64 -44.47 16.04
N ARG A 163 -23.81 -43.83 15.94
CA ARG A 163 -25.10 -44.36 16.38
C ARG A 163 -25.56 -45.53 15.51
N ARG A 164 -25.36 -45.48 14.19
CA ARG A 164 -25.57 -46.63 13.27
C ARG A 164 -24.62 -47.78 13.60
N ARG A 165 -23.35 -47.53 13.91
CA ARG A 165 -22.40 -48.56 14.37
C ARG A 165 -22.79 -49.17 15.73
N LEU A 166 -23.24 -48.35 16.69
CA LEU A 166 -23.73 -48.82 17.99
C LEU A 166 -25.01 -49.66 17.86
N HIS A 167 -25.96 -49.25 17.02
CA HIS A 167 -27.15 -50.06 16.74
C HIS A 167 -26.82 -51.39 16.07
N LYS A 168 -25.83 -51.43 15.15
CA LYS A 168 -25.33 -52.68 14.56
C LYS A 168 -24.62 -53.57 15.58
N LYS A 169 -23.82 -53.02 16.51
CA LYS A 169 -23.16 -53.77 17.58
C LYS A 169 -24.13 -54.28 18.67
N SER A 170 -25.20 -53.54 18.98
CA SER A 170 -26.21 -54.01 19.94
C SER A 170 -27.02 -55.22 19.42
N LYS A 171 -27.17 -55.34 18.09
CA LYS A 171 -27.79 -56.52 17.46
C LYS A 171 -26.86 -57.74 17.40
N THR A 172 -25.56 -57.57 17.60
CA THR A 172 -24.58 -58.66 17.59
C THR A 172 -24.06 -59.05 18.98
N PHE A 173 -24.49 -58.38 20.06
CA PHE A 173 -24.05 -58.73 21.43
C PHE A 173 -24.83 -59.88 22.09
N LYS A 174 -25.33 -60.84 21.30
CA LYS A 174 -25.89 -62.11 21.80
C LYS A 174 -25.27 -63.37 21.19
N SER A 175 -24.14 -63.29 20.47
CA SER A 175 -23.54 -64.51 19.89
C SER A 175 -22.02 -64.68 20.01
N SER A 176 -21.30 -63.96 20.86
CA SER A 176 -19.87 -64.26 21.09
C SER A 176 -19.41 -63.91 22.49
N ASN A 177 -20.00 -64.59 23.48
CA ASN A 177 -19.28 -64.90 24.70
C ASN A 177 -18.33 -66.08 24.40
N SER A 178 -17.20 -65.84 23.73
CA SER A 178 -16.08 -66.77 23.65
C SER A 178 -14.94 -66.19 22.80
N ARG A 179 -13.83 -65.88 23.47
CA ARG A 179 -12.46 -65.71 22.94
C ARG A 179 -12.19 -64.40 22.21
N ASN A 180 -11.03 -63.82 22.53
CA ASN A 180 -10.38 -62.69 21.85
C ASN A 180 -10.77 -61.30 22.37
N LYS A 181 -10.60 -61.11 23.68
CA LYS A 181 -10.34 -59.80 24.29
C LYS A 181 -8.95 -59.82 24.94
N ALA A 182 -7.92 -60.02 24.12
CA ALA A 182 -6.50 -59.86 24.45
C ALA A 182 -5.79 -59.48 23.15
N HIS A 183 -4.74 -58.66 23.20
CA HIS A 183 -4.03 -58.04 22.06
C HIS A 183 -4.63 -56.73 21.52
N SER A 184 -4.69 -55.71 22.38
CA SER A 184 -4.43 -54.33 21.93
C SER A 184 -4.17 -53.43 23.14
N LYS A 185 -3.05 -53.67 23.82
CA LYS A 185 -2.41 -52.73 24.77
C LYS A 185 -0.91 -53.08 24.85
N ASN A 186 -0.17 -52.84 23.77
CA ASN A 186 1.30 -52.97 23.76
C ASN A 186 2.00 -51.73 24.33
N THR A 187 1.39 -51.09 25.34
CA THR A 187 2.06 -50.17 26.26
C THR A 187 1.46 -50.46 27.63
N SER A 188 2.31 -50.87 28.58
CA SER A 188 1.93 -51.28 29.94
C SER A 188 1.50 -50.09 30.81
N VAL A 189 0.69 -49.19 30.27
CA VAL A 189 0.15 -48.05 31.01
C VAL A 189 -1.08 -48.54 31.78
N ASP A 190 -0.87 -49.07 32.99
CA ASP A 190 -1.96 -49.25 33.95
C ASP A 190 -2.35 -47.87 34.50
N SER A 191 -3.53 -47.39 34.10
CA SER A 191 -4.07 -46.09 34.52
C SER A 191 -4.23 -45.94 36.04
N ARG A 192 -4.19 -47.04 36.80
CA ARG A 192 -4.28 -47.01 38.28
C ARG A 192 -2.95 -46.62 38.93
N TYR A 193 -1.83 -46.79 38.23
CA TYR A 193 -0.50 -46.52 38.75
C TYR A 193 0.29 -45.70 37.73
N ALA A 194 0.12 -44.38 37.76
CA ALA A 194 0.81 -43.44 36.87
C ALA A 194 2.34 -43.47 36.98
N GLY A 195 2.89 -44.11 38.03
CA GLY A 195 4.32 -44.30 38.27
C GLY A 195 4.86 -45.70 37.95
N LEU A 196 4.05 -46.60 37.36
CA LEU A 196 4.49 -47.96 37.05
C LEU A 196 5.39 -48.02 35.80
N THR A 197 5.24 -47.07 34.88
CA THR A 197 5.98 -47.02 33.61
C THR A 197 7.31 -46.26 33.64
N PRO A 198 7.54 -45.18 34.44
CA PRO A 198 8.84 -44.54 34.51
C PRO A 198 9.78 -45.33 35.42
N GLY A 199 10.51 -46.29 34.84
CA GLY A 199 11.55 -47.05 35.54
C GLY A 199 11.54 -48.56 35.29
N LEU A 200 10.53 -49.08 34.58
CA LEU A 200 10.58 -50.45 34.07
C LEU A 200 11.60 -50.50 32.92
N ALA A 201 12.65 -51.30 33.06
CA ALA A 201 13.65 -51.46 32.01
C ALA A 201 13.01 -52.09 30.76
N PRO A 202 13.35 -51.63 29.54
CA PRO A 202 12.92 -52.29 28.32
C PRO A 202 13.65 -53.64 28.22
N VAL A 203 12.96 -54.72 28.61
CA VAL A 203 13.48 -56.09 28.50
C VAL A 203 13.43 -56.52 27.04
N GLY A 204 14.57 -56.98 26.51
CA GLY A 204 14.66 -57.47 25.13
C GLY A 204 14.05 -58.87 25.00
N LEU A 205 13.64 -59.25 23.79
CA LEU A 205 13.16 -60.62 23.51
C LEU A 205 14.26 -61.68 23.74
N ASP A 206 15.53 -61.25 23.77
CA ASP A 206 16.70 -62.11 23.98
C ASP A 206 17.01 -62.36 25.47
N ASP A 207 16.40 -61.60 26.40
CA ASP A 207 16.65 -61.73 27.85
C ASP A 207 15.80 -62.84 28.52
N GLU A 208 14.80 -63.40 27.83
CA GLU A 208 13.94 -64.47 28.36
C GLU A 208 14.45 -65.89 28.06
N GLU A 209 15.51 -66.05 27.26
CA GLU A 209 16.00 -67.36 26.80
C GLU A 209 17.24 -67.92 27.55
N GLU A 210 17.72 -67.29 28.63
CA GLU A 210 18.82 -67.84 29.45
C GLU A 210 18.31 -68.56 30.71
N SER A 211 18.17 -69.89 30.57
CA SER A 211 17.78 -70.89 31.56
C SER A 211 18.42 -70.74 32.94
N SER A 212 17.63 -70.36 33.95
CA SER A 212 17.93 -70.64 35.36
C SER A 212 17.15 -71.87 35.81
N ASP A 213 17.71 -73.06 35.55
CA ASP A 213 17.27 -74.31 36.15
C ASP A 213 18.48 -75.12 36.63
N GLU A 214 18.35 -75.59 37.87
CA GLU A 214 19.11 -76.64 38.58
C GLU A 214 20.62 -76.48 38.87
N GLY A 215 20.90 -75.96 40.07
CA GLY A 215 22.07 -76.31 40.87
C GLY A 215 21.66 -76.52 42.34
N TYR A 216 21.76 -77.78 42.80
CA TYR A 216 21.56 -78.33 44.15
C TYR A 216 21.60 -77.39 45.36
#